data_AF-A0A3S0VZM1-F1
#
_entry.id   AF-A0A3S0VZM1-F1
#
_cell.length_a   1.000
_cell.length_b   1.000
_cell.length_c   1.000
_cell.angle_alpha   90.00
_cell.angle_beta   90.00
_cell.angle_gamma   90.00
#
_symmetry.space_group_name_H-M   'P 1'
#
loop_
_entity.id
_entity.type
_entity.pdbx_description
1 polymer ?
#
loop_
_entity_poly.entity_id
_entity_poly.type
_entity_poly.pdbx_seq_one_letter_code
_entity_poly.pdbx_strand_id
1 'polypeptide(L)'
;WWWGVGAAEDAFVKRVLALPGDRLECCAPDGRLLRNGEPLDEPYLGRPVTADEPAAAGTWSFEVPDGRMVVLGDHRAASRDSRALLGAPGGGLIPLERVEGRVAEVVWPLARRGTVDVPSGDTP
;
A
#
# COMPACT_ATOMS: atom_id res chain seq x y z
N TRP A 1 33.16 11.16 -12.69
CA TRP A 1 31.95 12.00 -12.73
C TRP A 1 30.73 11.08 -12.82
N TRP A 2 30.06 10.83 -11.69
CA TRP A 2 28.79 10.10 -11.64
C TRP A 2 27.91 10.87 -10.66
N TRP A 3 26.75 11.35 -11.11
CA TRP A 3 25.73 11.92 -10.25
C TRP A 3 24.81 10.78 -9.83
N GLY A 4 24.96 10.33 -8.58
CA GLY A 4 24.04 9.42 -7.92
C GLY A 4 23.76 10.00 -6.54
N VAL A 5 22.55 10.51 -6.37
CA VAL A 5 22.00 11.08 -5.13
C VAL A 5 22.20 10.08 -3.98
N GLY A 6 22.58 10.59 -2.82
CA GLY A 6 23.06 9.81 -1.68
C GLY A 6 22.13 8.67 -1.25
N ALA A 7 22.72 7.64 -0.66
CA ALA A 7 21.98 6.58 0.01
C ALA A 7 21.18 7.19 1.17
N ALA A 8 19.85 7.24 1.02
CA ALA A 8 18.98 7.27 2.20
C ALA A 8 19.12 5.90 2.87
N GLU A 9 19.37 5.87 4.18
CA GLU A 9 19.35 4.61 4.92
C GLU A 9 17.95 3.98 4.77
N ASP A 10 17.91 2.78 4.17
CA ASP A 10 16.75 1.94 3.87
C ASP A 10 15.42 2.65 3.47
N ALA A 11 15.36 3.19 2.25
CA ALA A 11 14.10 3.65 1.65
C ALA A 11 13.24 2.48 1.12
N PHE A 12 11.93 2.51 1.40
CA PHE A 12 10.96 1.50 0.93
C PHE A 12 9.87 2.10 0.05
N VAL A 13 9.54 1.43 -1.05
CA VAL A 13 8.38 1.75 -1.87
C VAL A 13 7.23 0.81 -1.53
N LYS A 14 6.11 1.38 -1.10
CA LYS A 14 4.85 0.68 -0.80
C LYS A 14 3.68 1.49 -1.33
N ARG A 15 2.53 0.85 -1.51
CA ARG A 15 1.28 1.51 -1.87
C ARG A 15 0.50 1.85 -0.60
N VAL A 16 0.04 3.09 -0.50
CA VAL A 16 -0.91 3.53 0.53
C VAL A 16 -2.29 2.98 0.19
N LEU A 17 -2.90 2.22 1.10
CA LEU A 17 -4.25 1.68 0.92
C LEU A 17 -5.30 2.31 1.82
N ALA A 18 -4.88 3.00 2.88
CA ALA A 18 -5.78 3.71 3.79
C ALA A 18 -5.07 4.89 4.46
N LEU A 19 -5.79 6.00 4.55
CA LEU A 19 -5.37 7.28 5.14
C LEU A 19 -6.19 7.59 6.42
N PRO A 20 -5.88 8.66 7.17
CA PRO A 20 -6.65 9.00 8.37
C PRO A 20 -8.17 9.02 8.13
N GLY A 21 -8.91 8.39 9.03
CA GLY A 21 -10.35 8.23 8.96
C GLY A 21 -10.82 6.97 8.20
N ASP A 22 -9.94 6.32 7.45
CA ASP A 22 -10.27 5.07 6.79
C ASP A 22 -10.26 3.87 7.76
N ARG A 23 -11.09 2.89 7.41
CA ARG A 23 -11.01 1.52 7.92
C ARG A 23 -10.67 0.57 6.78
N LEU A 24 -9.61 -0.22 6.93
CA LEU A 24 -9.16 -1.19 5.93
C LEU A 24 -9.16 -2.60 6.49
N GLU A 25 -9.81 -3.52 5.80
CA GLU A 25 -10.02 -4.89 6.25
C GLU A 25 -9.67 -5.91 5.18
N CYS A 26 -9.07 -7.02 5.62
CA CYS A 26 -8.97 -8.23 4.81
C CYS A 26 -9.81 -9.35 5.42
N CYS A 27 -10.63 -10.05 4.64
CA CYS A 27 -11.01 -9.77 3.26
C CYS A 27 -12.50 -10.10 3.09
N ALA A 28 -13.15 -9.49 2.09
CA ALA A 28 -14.48 -9.88 1.69
C ALA A 28 -14.52 -11.35 1.23
N PRO A 29 -15.71 -11.98 1.17
CA PRO A 29 -15.85 -13.38 0.73
C PRO A 29 -15.30 -13.66 -0.68
N ASP A 30 -15.21 -12.64 -1.54
CA ASP A 30 -14.63 -12.73 -2.88
C ASP A 30 -13.10 -12.49 -2.90
N GLY A 31 -12.48 -12.35 -1.74
CA GLY A 31 -11.05 -12.16 -1.56
C GLY A 31 -10.56 -10.71 -1.65
N ARG A 32 -11.43 -9.73 -1.95
CA ARG A 32 -11.02 -8.32 -2.05
C ARG A 32 -10.79 -7.69 -0.67
N LEU A 33 -9.90 -6.71 -0.62
CA LEU A 33 -9.80 -5.80 0.53
C LEU A 33 -11.03 -4.91 0.58
N LEU A 34 -11.49 -4.59 1.79
CA LEU A 34 -12.56 -3.64 2.02
C LEU A 34 -11.95 -2.35 2.58
N ARG A 35 -12.24 -1.21 1.94
CA ARG A 35 -11.96 0.12 2.50
C ARG A 35 -13.28 0.80 2.80
N ASN A 36 -13.52 1.14 4.07
CA ASN A 36 -14.77 1.72 4.55
C ASN A 36 -16.01 0.87 4.19
N GLY A 37 -15.85 -0.45 4.19
CA GLY A 37 -16.89 -1.42 3.82
C GLY A 37 -17.03 -1.67 2.33
N GLU A 38 -16.37 -0.89 1.47
CA GLU A 38 -16.46 -1.04 0.02
C GLU A 38 -15.28 -1.88 -0.52
N PRO A 39 -15.53 -2.87 -1.39
CA PRO A 39 -14.47 -3.65 -2.02
C PRO A 39 -13.56 -2.79 -2.90
N LEU A 40 -12.25 -2.90 -2.70
CA LEU A 40 -11.25 -2.24 -3.52
C LEU A 40 -11.05 -2.97 -4.85
N ASP A 41 -10.96 -2.20 -5.93
CA ASP A 41 -10.40 -2.66 -7.20
C ASP A 41 -8.88 -2.45 -7.19
N GLU A 42 -8.13 -3.53 -7.42
CA GLU A 42 -6.67 -3.55 -7.27
C GLU A 42 -5.96 -4.02 -8.56
N PRO A 43 -6.15 -3.34 -9.71
CA PRO A 43 -5.63 -3.77 -11.00
C PRO A 43 -4.09 -3.84 -11.03
N TYR A 44 -3.42 -3.10 -10.13
CA TYR A 44 -1.97 -3.10 -9.98
C TYR A 44 -1.38 -4.40 -9.44
N LEU A 45 -2.19 -5.34 -8.93
CA LEU A 45 -1.71 -6.65 -8.49
C LEU A 45 -1.25 -7.54 -9.64
N GLY A 46 -1.63 -7.23 -10.88
CA GLY A 46 -1.23 -7.98 -12.07
C GLY A 46 -1.73 -9.42 -12.13
N ARG A 47 -2.70 -9.76 -11.26
CA ARG A 47 -3.39 -11.05 -11.18
C ARG A 47 -4.84 -10.82 -10.76
N PRO A 48 -5.76 -11.74 -11.08
CA PRO A 48 -7.12 -11.67 -10.54
C PRO A 48 -7.11 -11.82 -9.02
N VAL A 49 -8.06 -11.14 -8.37
CA VAL A 49 -8.41 -11.36 -6.96
C VAL A 49 -9.66 -12.23 -6.91
N THR A 50 -9.58 -13.36 -6.21
CA THR A 50 -10.68 -14.30 -6.04
C THR A 50 -10.72 -14.82 -4.60
N ALA A 51 -11.77 -15.56 -4.23
CA ALA A 51 -11.86 -16.19 -2.92
C ALA A 51 -10.70 -17.17 -2.65
N ASP A 52 -10.24 -17.89 -3.67
CA ASP A 52 -9.12 -18.85 -3.57
C ASP A 52 -7.74 -18.16 -3.62
N GLU A 53 -7.65 -17.00 -4.29
CA GLU A 53 -6.45 -16.18 -4.36
C GLU A 53 -6.73 -14.74 -3.87
N PRO A 54 -6.95 -14.54 -2.56
CA PRO A 54 -7.37 -13.25 -2.03
C PRO A 54 -6.29 -12.18 -2.20
N ALA A 55 -6.70 -10.93 -2.12
CA ALA A 55 -5.85 -9.75 -2.23
C ALA A 55 -4.71 -9.75 -1.19
N ALA A 56 -4.97 -10.28 0.00
CA ALA A 56 -3.96 -10.48 1.04
C ALA A 56 -4.28 -11.73 1.85
N ALA A 57 -3.27 -12.29 2.51
CA ALA A 57 -3.46 -13.41 3.43
C ALA A 57 -3.86 -12.93 4.83
N GLY A 58 -4.55 -13.81 5.55
CA GLY A 58 -4.94 -13.63 6.95
C GLY A 58 -6.23 -12.84 7.15
N THR A 59 -6.55 -12.57 8.42
CA THR A 59 -7.71 -11.79 8.84
C THR A 59 -7.23 -10.67 9.75
N TRP A 60 -7.47 -9.43 9.33
CA TRP A 60 -7.00 -8.25 10.04
C TRP A 60 -7.85 -7.04 9.64
N SER A 61 -7.86 -6.05 10.53
CA SER A 61 -8.55 -4.78 10.37
C SER A 61 -7.66 -3.67 10.89
N PHE A 62 -7.61 -2.56 10.16
CA PHE A 62 -6.98 -1.32 10.60
C PHE A 62 -8.03 -0.22 10.67
N GLU A 63 -8.08 0.49 11.79
CA GLU A 63 -8.70 1.81 11.87
C GLU A 63 -7.57 2.83 11.89
N VAL A 64 -7.59 3.78 10.96
CA VAL A 64 -6.46 4.68 10.74
C VAL A 64 -6.71 6.01 11.46
N PRO A 65 -6.00 6.30 12.56
CA PRO A 65 -6.09 7.59 13.23
C PRO A 65 -5.32 8.68 12.45
N ASP A 66 -5.50 9.92 12.88
CA ASP A 66 -4.75 11.06 12.36
C ASP A 66 -3.23 10.83 12.36
N GLY A 67 -2.56 11.28 11.29
CA GLY A 67 -1.10 11.18 11.16
C GLY A 67 -0.57 9.77 10.89
N ARG A 68 -1.44 8.81 10.54
CA ARG A 68 -1.07 7.44 10.22
C ARG A 68 -1.62 7.00 8.86
N MET A 69 -1.06 5.92 8.33
CA MET A 69 -1.50 5.28 7.10
C MET A 69 -1.28 3.77 7.16
N VAL A 70 -2.00 3.04 6.32
CA VAL A 70 -1.74 1.62 6.05
C VAL A 70 -1.08 1.49 4.69
N VAL A 71 0.04 0.77 4.64
CA VAL A 71 0.75 0.50 3.39
C VAL A 71 0.86 -1.00 3.16
N LEU A 72 0.72 -1.40 1.89
CA LEU A 72 0.98 -2.76 1.43
C LEU A 72 1.91 -2.73 0.22
N GLY A 73 2.72 -3.77 0.07
CA GLY A 73 3.44 -3.99 -1.19
C GLY A 73 2.53 -4.67 -2.22
N ASP A 74 2.66 -4.29 -3.49
CA ASP A 74 1.89 -4.90 -4.59
C ASP A 74 2.25 -6.39 -4.77
N HIS A 75 3.49 -6.80 -4.46
CA HIS A 75 3.86 -8.21 -4.33
C HIS A 75 3.48 -8.77 -2.94
N ARG A 76 2.18 -8.99 -2.75
CA ARG A 76 1.53 -9.28 -1.45
C ARG A 76 2.14 -10.42 -0.65
N ALA A 77 2.59 -11.49 -1.31
CA ALA A 77 3.14 -12.67 -0.65
C ALA A 77 4.57 -12.46 -0.12
N ALA A 78 5.33 -11.53 -0.71
CA ALA A 78 6.74 -11.31 -0.38
C ALA A 78 6.99 -10.00 0.39
N SER A 79 5.98 -9.15 0.52
CA SER A 79 6.12 -7.85 1.15
C SER A 79 6.01 -7.93 2.68
N ARG A 80 7.06 -7.47 3.37
CA ARG A 80 6.97 -7.01 4.77
C ARG A 80 6.44 -5.58 4.77
N ASP A 81 5.22 -5.39 5.23
CA ASP A 81 4.49 -4.13 5.23
C ASP A 81 3.65 -4.01 6.51
N SER A 82 2.61 -3.16 6.55
CA SER A 82 1.80 -2.92 7.76
C SER A 82 1.32 -4.22 8.43
N ARG A 83 1.03 -5.26 7.66
CA ARG A 83 0.60 -6.57 8.17
C ARG A 83 1.67 -7.27 9.01
N ALA A 84 2.94 -7.11 8.65
CA ALA A 84 4.07 -7.72 9.36
C ALA A 84 4.38 -7.03 10.70
N LEU A 85 3.75 -5.88 10.95
CA LEU A 85 3.93 -5.06 12.15
C LEU A 85 2.69 -5.09 13.07
N LEU A 86 1.72 -5.96 12.78
CA LEU A 86 0.59 -6.20 13.68
C LEU A 86 1.09 -6.63 15.07
N GLY A 87 0.57 -6.00 16.12
CA GLY A 87 0.99 -6.23 17.50
C GLY A 87 2.25 -5.44 17.94
N ALA A 88 2.98 -4.81 17.02
CA ALA A 88 4.04 -3.87 17.39
C ALA A 88 3.44 -2.54 17.90
N PRO A 89 4.21 -1.71 18.64
CA PRO A 89 3.78 -0.36 18.98
C PRO A 89 3.33 0.42 17.74
N GLY A 90 2.13 1.01 17.79
CA GLY A 90 1.51 1.66 16.63
C GLY A 90 0.65 0.74 15.75
N GLY A 91 0.52 -0.54 16.09
CA GLY A 91 -0.50 -1.44 15.51
C GLY A 91 -0.30 -1.76 14.02
N GLY A 92 0.92 -1.63 13.52
CA GLY A 92 1.24 -1.82 12.10
C GLY A 92 0.98 -0.62 11.20
N LEU A 93 0.55 0.50 11.77
CA LEU A 93 0.32 1.74 11.06
C LEU A 93 1.61 2.54 10.91
N ILE A 94 1.81 3.14 9.74
CA ILE A 94 3.01 3.93 9.43
C ILE A 94 2.69 5.42 9.61
N PRO A 95 3.54 6.21 10.29
CA PRO A 95 3.38 7.66 10.36
C PRO A 95 3.45 8.32 8.98
N LEU A 96 2.55 9.28 8.71
CA LEU A 96 2.56 10.06 7.46
C LEU A 96 3.88 10.85 7.30
N GLU A 97 4.45 11.33 8.40
CA GLU A 97 5.74 12.05 8.42
C GLU A 97 6.94 11.21 7.95
N ARG A 98 6.79 9.88 7.81
CA ARG A 98 7.83 9.02 7.23
C ARG A 98 7.76 8.92 5.70
N VAL A 99 6.78 9.57 5.07
CA VAL A 99 6.71 9.65 3.61
C VAL A 99 7.77 10.65 3.13
N GLU A 100 8.82 10.13 2.48
CA GLU A 100 9.85 10.96 1.85
C GLU A 100 9.39 11.54 0.51
N GLY A 101 8.48 10.84 -0.17
CA GLY A 101 7.97 11.26 -1.46
C GLY A 101 6.97 10.28 -2.05
N ARG A 102 6.38 10.68 -3.19
CA ARG A 102 5.43 9.88 -3.94
C ARG A 102 6.05 9.48 -5.28
N VAL A 103 5.85 8.22 -5.66
CA VAL A 103 6.24 7.74 -7.00
C VAL A 103 5.34 8.41 -8.03
N ALA A 104 5.93 9.20 -8.92
CA ALA A 104 5.20 9.93 -9.96
C ALA A 104 5.18 9.19 -11.31
N GLU A 105 6.26 8.47 -11.65
CA GLU A 105 6.42 7.85 -12.97
C GLU A 105 7.20 6.54 -12.88
N VAL A 106 6.82 5.60 -13.74
CA VAL A 106 7.64 4.43 -14.09
C VAL A 106 8.44 4.80 -15.34
N VAL A 107 9.77 4.81 -15.23
CA VAL A 107 10.66 5.20 -16.36
C VAL A 107 11.23 4.01 -17.13
N TRP A 108 11.19 2.81 -16.55
CA TRP A 108 11.75 1.59 -17.14
C TRP A 108 10.95 0.34 -16.71
N PRO A 109 10.82 -0.70 -17.57
CA PRO A 109 11.24 -0.77 -18.97
C PRO A 109 10.46 0.21 -19.86
N LEU A 110 11.03 0.65 -20.99
CA LEU A 110 10.40 1.65 -21.88
C LEU A 110 8.98 1.26 -22.31
N ALA A 111 8.72 -0.04 -22.48
CA ALA A 111 7.40 -0.56 -22.81
C ALA A 111 6.34 -0.39 -21.70
N ARG A 112 6.76 -0.12 -20.46
CA ARG A 112 5.89 0.14 -19.30
C ARG A 112 6.05 1.56 -18.77
N ARG A 113 6.68 2.46 -19.54
CA ARG A 113 6.87 3.84 -19.10
C ARG A 113 5.51 4.52 -18.99
N GLY A 114 5.31 5.33 -17.96
CA GLY A 114 4.05 6.04 -17.76
C GLY A 114 3.95 6.70 -16.40
N THR A 115 2.93 7.54 -16.24
CA THR A 115 2.59 8.20 -14.97
C THR A 115 1.91 7.22 -14.02
N VAL A 116 2.11 7.43 -12.72
CA VAL A 116 1.39 6.73 -11.67
C VAL A 116 0.20 7.58 -11.22
N ASP A 117 -1.00 7.13 -11.55
CA ASP A 117 -2.24 7.85 -11.29
C ASP A 117 -2.46 8.11 -9.79
N VAL A 118 -3.11 9.24 -9.48
CA VAL A 118 -3.65 9.54 -8.15
C VAL A 118 -5.16 9.47 -8.23
N PRO A 119 -5.84 8.69 -7.41
CA PRO A 119 -7.27 8.85 -7.23
C PRO A 119 -7.57 10.26 -6.74
N SER A 120 -8.56 10.92 -7.36
CA SER A 120 -9.02 12.25 -6.93
C SER A 120 -9.65 12.16 -5.54
N GLY A 121 -9.06 12.83 -4.55
CA GLY A 121 -9.54 12.86 -3.16
C GLY A 121 -8.50 12.43 -2.11
N ASP A 122 -7.47 11.69 -2.53
CA ASP A 122 -6.40 11.23 -1.64
C ASP A 122 -5.27 12.29 -1.62
N THR A 123 -5.42 13.31 -0.79
CA THR A 123 -4.30 14.22 -0.46
C THR A 123 -3.57 13.64 0.75
N PRO A 124 -2.24 13.42 0.69
CA PRO A 124 -1.45 13.07 1.88
C PRO A 124 -1.45 14.18 2.93
#